data_AF-A0A2L0CYV6-F1
#
_entry.id   AF-A0A2L0CYV6-F1
#
_cell.length_a   1.000
_cell.length_b   1.000
_cell.length_c   1.000
_cell.angle_alpha   90.00
_cell.angle_beta   90.00
_cell.angle_gamma   90.00
#
_symmetry.space_group_name_H-M   'P 1'
#
loop_
_entity.id
_entity.type
_entity.pdbx_description
1 polymer ?
#
loop_
_entity_poly.entity_id
_entity_poly.type
_entity_poly.pdbx_seq_one_letter_code
_entity_poly.pdbx_strand_id
1 'polypeptide(L)'
;VTNPPIDPFREKIVMSLQCPIGPEDNILQPSAKQVHRLWINHPILSLSDLEVVKKTSHRGWSCYVLDATYPVEEGPPGLAKTLHTLCEEAERESGRHQLLVLSDRRGGPHRIPISSLLVLGAIHHHLIETRRRMRVALIIETAEAREVHHMCLLMSYGADAICPYLALELAASLREDSALDSSFTDDIIFKNYAQAVQTGIAK
;
A
#
# COMPACT_ATOMS: atom_id res chain seq x y z
N VAL A 1 2.12 18.62 29.91
CA VAL A 1 1.93 17.45 29.03
C VAL A 1 0.66 17.69 28.23
N THR A 2 0.71 17.57 26.90
CA THR A 2 -0.33 18.07 25.99
C THR A 2 -1.50 17.10 25.79
N ASN A 3 -1.26 15.79 25.84
CA ASN A 3 -2.26 14.75 25.59
C ASN A 3 -1.79 13.38 26.14
N PRO A 4 -2.65 12.59 26.81
CA PRO A 4 -2.31 11.25 27.29
C PRO A 4 -2.35 10.19 26.16
N PRO A 5 -1.52 9.13 26.22
CA PRO A 5 -1.62 8.00 25.31
C PRO A 5 -2.85 7.12 25.62
N ILE A 6 -3.34 6.40 24.61
CA ILE A 6 -4.44 5.42 24.71
C ILE A 6 -3.84 4.03 24.95
N ASP A 7 -4.48 3.18 25.76
CA ASP A 7 -4.05 1.79 25.95
C ASP A 7 -4.61 0.89 24.81
N PRO A 8 -3.76 0.34 23.93
CA PRO A 8 -4.21 -0.41 22.75
C PRO A 8 -4.84 -1.77 23.07
N PHE A 9 -4.68 -2.28 24.29
CA PHE A 9 -5.23 -3.55 24.72
C PHE A 9 -6.52 -3.35 25.51
N ARG A 10 -6.52 -2.42 26.47
CA ARG A 10 -7.67 -2.15 27.34
C ARG A 10 -8.73 -1.30 26.67
N GLU A 11 -8.34 -0.40 25.78
CA GLU A 11 -9.22 0.55 25.10
C GLU A 11 -9.39 0.22 23.60
N LYS A 12 -9.15 -1.04 23.21
CA LYS A 12 -9.26 -1.48 21.81
C LYS A 12 -10.60 -1.15 21.15
N ILE A 13 -11.69 -1.10 21.92
CA ILE A 13 -13.05 -0.81 21.41
C ILE A 13 -13.20 0.60 20.81
N VAL A 14 -12.35 1.56 21.22
CA VAL A 14 -12.38 2.93 20.68
C VAL A 14 -11.40 3.13 19.51
N MET A 15 -10.69 2.07 19.11
CA MET A 15 -9.71 2.11 18.02
C MET A 15 -10.24 1.38 16.79
N SER A 16 -9.86 1.85 15.60
CA SER A 16 -10.18 1.19 14.33
C SER A 16 -9.03 1.33 13.34
N LEU A 17 -8.80 0.27 12.57
CA LEU A 17 -7.88 0.23 11.44
C LEU A 17 -8.62 0.06 10.11
N GLN A 18 -9.94 0.27 10.10
CA GLN A 18 -10.72 0.17 8.87
C GLN A 18 -10.30 1.26 7.90
N CYS A 19 -10.01 0.86 6.66
CA CYS A 19 -9.56 1.77 5.61
C CYS A 19 -10.62 1.81 4.51
N PRO A 20 -11.37 2.91 4.37
CA PRO A 20 -12.11 3.17 3.14
C PRO A 20 -11.11 3.52 2.03
N ILE A 21 -11.17 2.83 0.90
CA ILE A 21 -10.23 2.97 -0.22
C ILE A 21 -10.95 3.46 -1.48
N GLY A 22 -10.30 4.33 -2.21
CA GLY A 22 -10.77 4.84 -3.50
C GLY A 22 -11.19 6.31 -3.43
N PRO A 23 -11.75 6.83 -4.53
CA PRO A 23 -12.06 8.24 -4.70
C PRO A 23 -13.04 8.77 -3.65
N GLU A 24 -12.80 10.01 -3.24
CA GLU A 24 -13.65 10.77 -2.34
C GLU A 24 -14.46 11.79 -3.15
N ASP A 25 -15.77 11.81 -2.93
CA ASP A 25 -16.67 12.78 -3.56
C ASP A 25 -16.84 14.03 -2.67
N ASN A 26 -17.51 15.05 -3.19
CA ASN A 26 -17.70 16.33 -2.52
C ASN A 26 -18.35 16.17 -1.13
N ILE A 27 -17.61 16.49 -0.08
CA ILE A 27 -18.07 16.40 1.31
C ILE A 27 -19.19 17.41 1.66
N LEU A 28 -19.33 18.49 0.88
CA LEU A 28 -20.33 19.54 1.11
C LEU A 28 -21.72 19.18 0.58
N GLN A 29 -21.81 18.13 -0.23
CA GLN A 29 -23.06 17.68 -0.84
C GLN A 29 -23.35 16.22 -0.46
N PRO A 30 -24.37 15.96 0.37
CA PRO A 30 -24.77 14.60 0.69
C PRO A 30 -25.08 13.80 -0.58
N SER A 31 -24.36 12.71 -0.79
CA SER A 31 -24.48 11.90 -2.01
C SER A 31 -24.15 10.45 -1.73
N ALA A 32 -24.91 9.52 -2.31
CA ALA A 32 -24.62 8.08 -2.24
C ALA A 32 -23.22 7.73 -2.80
N LYS A 33 -22.67 8.58 -3.67
CA LYS A 33 -21.31 8.41 -4.19
C LYS A 33 -20.23 8.49 -3.11
N GLN A 34 -20.48 9.16 -1.98
CA GLN A 34 -19.52 9.26 -0.87
C GLN A 34 -19.24 7.88 -0.23
N VAL A 35 -20.19 6.96 -0.30
CA VAL A 35 -20.01 5.57 0.20
C VAL A 35 -19.54 4.61 -0.90
N HIS A 36 -19.17 5.11 -2.08
CA HIS A 36 -18.58 4.29 -3.14
C HIS A 36 -17.10 4.05 -2.89
N ARG A 37 -16.76 3.45 -1.75
CA ARG A 37 -15.38 3.12 -1.36
C ARG A 37 -15.25 1.62 -1.13
N LEU A 38 -14.08 1.07 -1.43
CA LEU A 38 -13.74 -0.30 -1.04
C LEU A 38 -13.43 -0.29 0.46
N TRP A 39 -14.24 -0.99 1.25
CA TRP A 39 -14.06 -1.02 2.69
C TRP A 39 -13.20 -2.22 3.08
N ILE A 40 -11.95 -1.96 3.47
CA ILE A 40 -11.07 -3.01 4.00
C ILE A 40 -10.96 -2.89 5.52
N ASN A 41 -10.85 -4.03 6.20
CA ASN A 41 -10.86 -4.07 7.67
C ASN A 41 -9.54 -3.59 8.30
N HIS A 42 -8.46 -3.66 7.53
CA HIS A 42 -7.11 -3.28 7.93
C HIS A 42 -6.28 -2.95 6.69
N PRO A 43 -5.20 -2.16 6.81
CA PRO A 43 -4.42 -1.67 5.65
C PRO A 43 -3.60 -2.75 4.94
N ILE A 44 -3.37 -3.91 5.57
CA ILE A 44 -2.51 -4.97 5.01
C ILE A 44 -3.30 -5.84 4.03
N LEU A 45 -2.78 -6.05 2.82
CA LEU A 45 -3.38 -6.88 1.77
C LEU A 45 -2.62 -8.19 1.59
N SER A 46 -3.36 -9.27 1.35
CA SER A 46 -2.77 -10.53 0.90
C SER A 46 -2.34 -10.44 -0.57
N LEU A 47 -1.52 -11.39 -1.02
CA LEU A 47 -1.15 -11.52 -2.43
C LEU A 47 -2.39 -11.68 -3.33
N SER A 48 -3.35 -12.49 -2.90
CA SER A 48 -4.61 -12.70 -3.60
C SER A 48 -5.47 -11.43 -3.64
N ASP A 49 -5.57 -10.69 -2.53
CA ASP A 49 -6.35 -9.44 -2.49
C ASP A 49 -5.76 -8.40 -3.44
N LEU A 50 -4.43 -8.30 -3.50
CA LEU A 50 -3.75 -7.39 -4.42
C LEU A 50 -4.03 -7.75 -5.89
N GLU A 51 -4.04 -9.02 -6.24
CA GLU A 51 -4.37 -9.46 -7.60
C GLU A 51 -5.83 -9.16 -7.98
N VAL A 52 -6.76 -9.27 -7.02
CA VAL A 52 -8.16 -8.84 -7.20
C VAL A 52 -8.24 -7.33 -7.42
N VAL A 53 -7.49 -6.55 -6.65
CA VAL A 53 -7.40 -5.08 -6.80
C VAL A 53 -6.87 -4.70 -8.18
N LYS A 54 -5.76 -5.32 -8.63
CA LYS A 54 -5.16 -5.05 -9.95
C LYS A 54 -6.12 -5.35 -11.11
N LYS A 55 -7.00 -6.36 -10.95
CA LYS A 55 -7.97 -6.79 -11.97
C LYS A 55 -9.37 -6.21 -11.75
N THR A 56 -9.52 -5.23 -10.86
CA THR A 56 -10.85 -4.70 -10.53
C THR A 56 -11.49 -4.03 -11.75
N SER A 57 -12.79 -4.31 -11.93
CA SER A 57 -13.68 -3.60 -12.86
C SER A 57 -14.92 -3.05 -12.14
N HIS A 58 -14.92 -3.10 -10.81
CA HIS A 58 -16.08 -2.77 -10.00
C HIS A 58 -16.45 -1.28 -10.18
N ARG A 59 -17.69 -0.98 -10.54
CA ARG A 59 -18.18 0.40 -10.77
C ARG A 59 -17.39 1.18 -11.83
N GLY A 60 -16.83 0.47 -12.81
CA GLY A 60 -15.98 1.07 -13.84
C GLY A 60 -14.61 1.52 -13.31
N TRP A 61 -14.24 1.10 -12.10
CA TRP A 61 -12.91 1.35 -11.57
C TRP A 61 -11.89 0.54 -12.34
N SER A 62 -10.69 1.10 -12.40
CA SER A 62 -9.54 0.41 -12.96
C SER A 62 -8.31 0.74 -12.14
N CYS A 63 -7.35 -0.18 -12.21
CA CYS A 63 -6.07 -0.08 -11.54
C CYS A 63 -4.96 0.16 -12.57
N TYR A 64 -4.00 1.01 -12.21
CA TYR A 64 -2.75 1.17 -12.95
C TYR A 64 -1.57 0.81 -12.06
N VAL A 65 -0.61 0.06 -12.60
CA VAL A 65 0.59 -0.34 -11.87
C VAL A 65 1.76 0.54 -12.31
N LEU A 66 2.27 1.32 -11.37
CA LEU A 66 3.45 2.16 -11.50
C LEU A 66 4.68 1.34 -11.12
N ASP A 67 5.64 1.28 -12.03
CA ASP A 67 6.88 0.52 -11.87
C ASP A 67 7.92 1.35 -11.11
N ALA A 68 8.08 1.10 -9.82
CA ALA A 68 8.99 1.81 -8.92
C ALA A 68 10.46 1.35 -9.06
N THR A 69 10.90 1.01 -10.27
CA THR A 69 12.24 0.48 -10.53
C THR A 69 12.88 1.15 -11.74
N TYR A 70 14.21 1.32 -11.73
CA TYR A 70 14.95 1.95 -12.84
C TYR A 70 16.16 1.11 -13.29
N PRO A 71 16.64 1.27 -14.54
CA PRO A 71 17.77 0.49 -15.04
C PRO A 71 19.06 0.78 -14.29
N VAL A 72 19.84 -0.27 -13.98
CA VAL A 72 21.14 -0.14 -13.30
C VAL A 72 22.11 0.78 -14.07
N GLU A 73 22.03 0.77 -15.40
CA GLU A 73 22.87 1.57 -16.30
C GLU A 73 22.71 3.08 -16.09
N GLU A 74 21.57 3.56 -15.56
CA GLU A 74 21.35 4.98 -15.31
C GLU A 74 22.09 5.50 -14.05
N GLY A 75 22.62 4.59 -13.22
CA GLY A 75 23.36 4.93 -12.01
C GLY A 75 22.58 5.80 -11.01
N PRO A 76 23.26 6.53 -10.12
CA PRO A 76 22.61 7.41 -9.14
C PRO A 76 21.68 8.50 -9.74
N PRO A 77 21.99 9.14 -10.88
CA PRO A 77 21.09 10.10 -11.51
C PRO A 77 19.73 9.52 -11.93
N GLY A 78 19.68 8.21 -12.22
CA GLY A 78 18.45 7.51 -12.59
C GLY A 78 17.36 7.56 -11.52
N LEU A 79 17.75 7.65 -10.24
CA LEU A 79 16.80 7.77 -9.13
C LEU A 79 15.93 9.02 -9.23
N ALA A 80 16.56 10.20 -9.30
CA ALA A 80 15.84 11.48 -9.33
C ALA A 80 14.99 11.62 -10.59
N LYS A 81 15.52 11.18 -11.74
CA LYS A 81 14.81 11.15 -13.02
C LYS A 81 13.57 10.26 -12.94
N THR A 82 13.72 9.02 -12.47
CA THR A 82 12.61 8.06 -12.38
C THR A 82 11.55 8.52 -11.40
N LEU A 83 11.94 9.10 -10.25
CA LEU A 83 11.00 9.64 -9.28
C LEU A 83 10.14 10.76 -9.90
N HIS A 84 10.75 11.66 -10.67
CA HIS A 84 10.02 12.71 -11.38
C HIS A 84 9.06 12.12 -12.43
N THR A 85 9.54 11.17 -13.24
CA THR A 85 8.70 10.47 -14.23
C THR A 85 7.52 9.75 -13.57
N LEU A 86 7.72 9.11 -12.43
CA LEU A 86 6.65 8.43 -11.69
C LEU A 86 5.62 9.43 -11.15
N CYS A 87 6.03 10.61 -10.70
CA CYS A 87 5.10 11.66 -10.29
C CYS A 87 4.24 12.14 -11.47
N GLU A 88 4.85 12.43 -12.63
CA GLU A 88 4.12 12.84 -13.84
C GLU A 88 3.19 11.74 -14.36
N GLU A 89 3.66 10.49 -14.34
CA GLU A 89 2.88 9.33 -14.73
C GLU A 89 1.69 9.13 -13.79
N ALA A 90 1.90 9.13 -12.48
CA ALA A 90 0.83 9.04 -11.50
C ALA A 90 -0.19 10.17 -11.67
N GLU A 91 0.27 11.39 -11.94
CA GLU A 91 -0.58 12.53 -12.24
C GLU A 91 -1.47 12.25 -13.45
N ARG A 92 -0.89 11.82 -14.58
CA ARG A 92 -1.62 11.52 -15.81
C ARG A 92 -2.62 10.39 -15.62
N GLU A 93 -2.18 9.29 -15.01
CA GLU A 93 -2.99 8.08 -14.84
C GLU A 93 -4.10 8.26 -13.79
N SER A 94 -3.91 9.15 -12.80
CA SER A 94 -4.98 9.51 -11.85
C SER A 94 -6.22 10.15 -12.47
N GLY A 95 -6.13 10.63 -13.73
CA GLY A 95 -7.28 11.09 -14.50
C GLY A 95 -8.16 9.96 -15.03
N ARG A 96 -7.62 8.74 -15.16
CA ARG A 96 -8.24 7.58 -15.84
C ARG A 96 -8.53 6.43 -14.87
N HIS A 97 -7.64 6.22 -13.91
CA HIS A 97 -7.65 5.11 -12.97
C HIS A 97 -7.97 5.60 -11.57
N GLN A 98 -8.69 4.79 -10.79
CA GLN A 98 -9.08 5.10 -9.41
C GLN A 98 -8.12 4.47 -8.40
N LEU A 99 -7.36 3.46 -8.82
CA LEU A 99 -6.39 2.77 -7.99
C LEU A 99 -5.03 2.84 -8.69
N LEU A 100 -4.01 3.29 -7.97
CA LEU A 100 -2.63 3.29 -8.42
C LEU A 100 -1.84 2.35 -7.50
N VAL A 101 -1.25 1.31 -8.07
CA VAL A 101 -0.39 0.38 -7.35
C VAL A 101 1.06 0.76 -7.63
N LEU A 102 1.79 1.12 -6.59
CA LEU A 102 3.23 1.39 -6.64
C LEU A 102 3.97 0.08 -6.38
N SER A 103 4.66 -0.44 -7.39
CA SER A 103 5.23 -1.79 -7.35
C SER A 103 6.73 -1.79 -7.56
N ASP A 104 7.48 -2.39 -6.62
CA ASP A 104 8.91 -2.66 -6.75
C ASP A 104 9.22 -4.07 -7.30
N ARG A 105 8.18 -4.84 -7.69
CA ARG A 105 8.26 -6.27 -8.08
C ARG A 105 9.17 -6.55 -9.28
N ARG A 106 9.50 -5.55 -10.10
CA ARG A 106 10.44 -5.67 -11.23
C ARG A 106 11.91 -5.53 -10.83
N GLY A 107 12.21 -5.39 -9.54
CA GLY A 107 13.57 -5.34 -9.03
C GLY A 107 14.35 -6.61 -9.38
N GLY A 108 15.62 -6.46 -9.76
CA GLY A 108 16.45 -7.58 -10.18
C GLY A 108 17.85 -7.16 -10.63
N PRO A 109 18.62 -8.07 -11.24
CA PRO A 109 20.03 -7.81 -11.60
C PRO A 109 20.25 -6.60 -12.52
N HIS A 110 19.23 -6.21 -13.29
CA HIS A 110 19.28 -5.10 -14.24
C HIS A 110 18.40 -3.91 -13.85
N ARG A 111 17.62 -4.03 -12.76
CA ARG A 111 16.67 -3.00 -12.33
C ARG A 111 16.76 -2.77 -10.82
N ILE A 112 17.04 -1.53 -10.44
CA ILE A 112 17.16 -1.11 -9.05
C ILE A 112 15.78 -0.68 -8.56
N PRO A 113 15.22 -1.32 -7.51
CA PRO A 113 14.01 -0.84 -6.87
C PRO A 113 14.31 0.47 -6.12
N ILE A 114 13.40 1.43 -6.24
CA ILE A 114 13.42 2.67 -5.45
C ILE A 114 12.71 2.38 -4.14
N SER A 115 13.19 2.99 -3.04
CA SER A 115 12.53 2.83 -1.76
C SER A 115 11.05 3.19 -1.83
N SER A 116 10.20 2.27 -1.37
CA SER A 116 8.75 2.39 -1.49
C SER A 116 8.20 3.59 -0.73
N LEU A 117 8.82 3.93 0.41
CA LEU A 117 8.45 5.12 1.19
C LEU A 117 8.77 6.42 0.43
N LEU A 118 9.91 6.47 -0.26
CA LEU A 118 10.32 7.64 -1.03
C LEU A 118 9.41 7.85 -2.24
N VAL A 119 9.11 6.78 -2.98
CA VAL A 119 8.19 6.81 -4.13
C VAL A 119 6.80 7.25 -3.69
N LEU A 120 6.28 6.63 -2.62
CA LEU A 120 4.98 6.98 -2.07
C LEU A 120 4.92 8.44 -1.65
N GLY A 121 5.89 8.91 -0.85
CA GLY A 121 5.91 10.29 -0.37
C GLY A 121 5.94 11.30 -1.52
N ALA A 122 6.80 11.08 -2.52
CA ALA A 122 6.90 11.95 -3.68
C ALA A 122 5.57 12.03 -4.46
N ILE A 123 4.97 10.88 -4.75
CA ILE A 123 3.71 10.81 -5.52
C ILE A 123 2.54 11.36 -4.69
N HIS A 124 2.48 11.03 -3.40
CA HIS A 124 1.44 11.52 -2.51
C HIS A 124 1.41 13.05 -2.47
N HIS A 125 2.56 13.68 -2.23
CA HIS A 125 2.67 15.14 -2.19
C HIS A 125 2.43 15.77 -3.57
N HIS A 126 2.98 15.20 -4.65
CA HIS A 126 2.73 15.68 -6.02
C HIS A 126 1.24 15.64 -6.38
N LEU A 127 0.53 14.58 -6.03
CA LEU A 127 -0.91 14.46 -6.25
C LEU A 127 -1.74 15.41 -5.38
N ILE A 128 -1.24 15.81 -4.20
CA ILE A 128 -1.87 16.86 -3.39
C ILE A 128 -1.73 18.22 -4.08
N GLU A 129 -0.50 18.56 -4.50
CA GLU A 129 -0.21 19.84 -5.16
C GLU A 129 -1.01 20.01 -6.46
N THR A 130 -1.18 18.92 -7.21
CA THR A 130 -1.97 18.88 -8.45
C THR A 130 -3.47 18.63 -8.23
N ARG A 131 -3.92 18.54 -6.97
CA ARG A 131 -5.33 18.33 -6.55
C ARG A 131 -5.96 17.03 -7.07
N ARG A 132 -5.16 15.99 -7.27
CA ARG A 132 -5.60 14.67 -7.76
C ARG A 132 -5.62 13.59 -6.67
N ARG A 133 -5.01 13.81 -5.50
CA ARG A 133 -4.91 12.79 -4.43
C ARG A 133 -6.26 12.21 -3.98
N MET A 134 -7.31 13.04 -3.93
CA MET A 134 -8.67 12.61 -3.53
C MET A 134 -9.35 11.71 -4.57
N ARG A 135 -8.85 11.66 -5.81
CA ARG A 135 -9.47 10.90 -6.91
C ARG A 135 -8.95 9.48 -7.02
N VAL A 136 -7.85 9.17 -6.34
CA VAL A 136 -7.15 7.89 -6.45
C VAL A 136 -6.82 7.31 -5.10
N ALA A 137 -6.80 5.99 -5.01
CA ALA A 137 -6.14 5.28 -3.95
C ALA A 137 -4.69 4.95 -4.33
N LEU A 138 -3.78 5.06 -3.37
CA LEU A 138 -2.39 4.65 -3.48
C LEU A 138 -2.20 3.33 -2.72
N ILE A 139 -1.87 2.28 -3.44
CA ILE A 139 -1.65 0.94 -2.89
C ILE A 139 -0.18 0.58 -3.10
N ILE A 140 0.49 0.09 -2.06
CA ILE A 140 1.90 -0.28 -2.12
C ILE A 140 2.03 -1.78 -2.32
N GLU A 141 2.79 -2.19 -3.33
CA GLU A 141 3.29 -3.55 -3.51
C GLU A 141 4.81 -3.51 -3.33
N THR A 142 5.30 -3.97 -2.18
CA THR A 142 6.73 -3.81 -1.84
C THR A 142 7.38 -5.05 -1.23
N ALA A 143 8.66 -5.22 -1.55
CA ALA A 143 9.58 -6.15 -0.91
C ALA A 143 10.22 -5.60 0.39
N GLU A 144 10.23 -4.28 0.59
CA GLU A 144 10.96 -3.64 1.71
C GLU A 144 10.19 -3.66 3.03
N ALA A 145 8.85 -3.59 2.96
CA ALA A 145 8.02 -3.53 4.15
C ALA A 145 7.91 -4.89 4.83
N ARG A 146 8.36 -4.95 6.09
CA ARG A 146 8.36 -6.19 6.89
C ARG A 146 8.05 -5.94 8.37
N GLU A 147 8.50 -4.81 8.90
CA GLU A 147 8.34 -4.39 10.28
C GLU A 147 7.11 -3.48 10.44
N VAL A 148 6.54 -3.48 11.65
CA VAL A 148 5.39 -2.62 12.00
C VAL A 148 5.69 -1.15 11.71
N HIS A 149 6.92 -0.70 12.02
CA HIS A 149 7.34 0.68 11.76
C HIS A 149 7.26 1.05 10.27
N HIS A 150 7.64 0.14 9.36
CA HIS A 150 7.54 0.38 7.92
C HIS A 150 6.08 0.58 7.51
N MET A 151 5.15 -0.22 8.06
CA MET A 151 3.73 -0.08 7.78
C MET A 151 3.19 1.26 8.28
N CYS A 152 3.53 1.65 9.51
CA CYS A 152 3.13 2.94 10.07
C CYS A 152 3.66 4.12 9.23
N LEU A 153 4.91 4.07 8.77
CA LEU A 153 5.47 5.12 7.92
C LEU A 153 4.75 5.20 6.57
N LEU A 154 4.55 4.07 5.89
CA LEU A 154 3.83 4.04 4.61
C LEU A 154 2.41 4.58 4.74
N MET A 155 1.66 4.18 5.78
CA MET A 155 0.33 4.73 6.04
C MET A 155 0.38 6.23 6.31
N SER A 156 1.35 6.69 7.11
CA SER A 156 1.48 8.11 7.47
C SER A 156 1.84 8.99 6.28
N TYR A 157 2.57 8.45 5.30
CA TYR A 157 2.90 9.13 4.05
C TYR A 157 1.85 8.90 2.94
N GLY A 158 0.70 8.33 3.30
CA GLY A 158 -0.50 8.37 2.46
C GLY A 158 -0.78 7.12 1.64
N ALA A 159 -0.24 5.95 2.01
CA ALA A 159 -0.70 4.66 1.49
C ALA A 159 -2.09 4.33 2.04
N ASP A 160 -3.01 3.97 1.14
CA ASP A 160 -4.35 3.50 1.50
C ASP A 160 -4.36 2.00 1.84
N ALA A 161 -3.47 1.23 1.21
CA ALA A 161 -3.23 -0.18 1.52
C ALA A 161 -1.81 -0.62 1.17
N ILE A 162 -1.33 -1.68 1.82
CA ILE A 162 0.04 -2.17 1.70
C ILE A 162 0.03 -3.68 1.55
N CYS A 163 0.67 -4.18 0.49
CA CYS A 163 0.94 -5.59 0.25
C CYS A 163 2.46 -5.83 0.40
N PRO A 164 2.92 -6.34 1.55
CA PRO A 164 4.32 -6.69 1.76
C PRO A 164 4.62 -8.07 1.15
N TYR A 165 4.66 -8.12 -0.18
CA TYR A 165 4.64 -9.41 -0.89
C TYR A 165 5.83 -10.29 -0.54
N LEU A 166 7.04 -9.73 -0.43
CA LEU A 166 8.23 -10.53 -0.16
C LEU A 166 8.21 -11.12 1.24
N ALA A 167 7.65 -10.42 2.23
CA ALA A 167 7.50 -10.95 3.58
C ALA A 167 6.54 -12.16 3.60
N LEU A 168 5.46 -12.10 2.82
CA LEU A 168 4.50 -13.19 2.70
C LEU A 168 5.06 -14.37 1.88
N GLU A 169 5.72 -14.10 0.75
CA GLU A 169 6.38 -15.11 -0.08
C GLU A 169 7.54 -15.80 0.67
N LEU A 170 8.31 -15.05 1.47
CA LEU A 170 9.35 -15.61 2.33
C LEU A 170 8.76 -16.58 3.37
N ALA A 171 7.64 -16.21 4.01
CA ALA A 171 6.98 -17.10 4.96
C ALA A 171 6.47 -18.39 4.28
N ALA A 172 5.99 -18.31 3.04
CA ALA A 172 5.63 -19.49 2.26
C ALA A 172 6.87 -20.37 1.94
N SER A 173 8.00 -19.76 1.56
CA SER A 173 9.25 -20.48 1.32
C SER A 173 9.80 -21.16 2.59
N LEU A 174 9.72 -20.51 3.76
CA LEU A 174 10.15 -21.11 5.03
C LEU A 174 9.32 -22.34 5.43
N ARG A 175 8.06 -22.42 4.99
CA ARG A 175 7.24 -23.63 5.13
C ARG A 175 7.73 -24.75 4.22
N GLU A 176 8.12 -24.44 2.99
CA GLU A 176 8.69 -25.43 2.05
C GLU A 176 10.02 -25.99 2.57
N ASP A 177 10.84 -25.14 3.18
CA ASP A 177 12.10 -25.52 3.83
C ASP A 177 11.93 -26.24 5.18
N SER A 178 10.68 -26.54 5.59
CA SER A 178 10.34 -27.19 6.86
C SER A 178 10.77 -26.41 8.12
N ALA A 179 11.07 -25.12 8.00
CA ALA A 179 11.34 -24.23 9.13
C ALA A 179 10.04 -23.78 9.84
N LEU A 180 8.92 -23.78 9.11
CA LEU A 180 7.57 -23.61 9.64
C LEU A 180 6.78 -24.91 9.54
N ASP A 181 5.80 -25.09 10.43
CA ASP A 181 4.91 -26.25 10.35
C ASP A 181 4.13 -26.24 9.02
N SER A 182 4.17 -27.37 8.33
CA SER A 182 3.41 -27.66 7.12
C SER A 182 1.90 -27.43 7.24
N SER A 183 1.35 -27.43 8.47
CA SER A 183 -0.06 -27.15 8.73
C SER A 183 -0.46 -25.69 8.48
N PHE A 184 0.51 -24.76 8.42
CA PHE A 184 0.26 -23.34 8.16
C PHE A 184 0.00 -23.09 6.68
N THR A 185 -1.28 -22.99 6.29
CA THR A 185 -1.67 -22.56 4.93
C THR A 185 -1.36 -21.07 4.70
N ASP A 186 -1.32 -20.64 3.44
CA ASP A 186 -1.05 -19.23 3.08
C ASP A 186 -2.03 -18.26 3.77
N ASP A 187 -3.30 -18.68 3.87
CA ASP A 187 -4.33 -17.94 4.60
C ASP A 187 -4.01 -17.79 6.09
N ILE A 188 -3.51 -18.84 6.74
CA ILE A 188 -3.15 -18.80 8.16
C ILE A 188 -1.92 -17.91 8.35
N ILE A 189 -0.91 -18.06 7.49
CA ILE A 189 0.31 -17.22 7.49
C ILE A 189 -0.09 -15.75 7.35
N PHE A 190 -0.92 -15.42 6.36
CA PHE A 190 -1.40 -14.06 6.15
C PHE A 190 -2.20 -13.54 7.35
N LYS A 191 -3.16 -14.31 7.87
CA LYS A 191 -3.97 -13.88 9.03
C LYS A 191 -3.11 -13.61 10.26
N ASN A 192 -2.16 -14.49 10.55
CA ASN A 192 -1.24 -14.33 11.69
C ASN A 192 -0.34 -13.09 11.49
N TYR A 193 0.20 -12.91 10.30
CA TYR A 193 1.01 -11.74 9.95
C TYR A 193 0.22 -10.44 10.08
N ALA A 194 -0.97 -10.39 9.46
CA ALA A 194 -1.86 -9.23 9.51
C ALA A 194 -2.29 -8.91 10.94
N GLN A 195 -2.61 -9.92 11.77
CA GLN A 195 -2.96 -9.72 13.17
C GLN A 195 -1.80 -9.16 13.99
N ALA A 196 -0.58 -9.66 13.77
CA ALA A 196 0.62 -9.16 14.44
C ALA A 196 0.88 -7.70 14.07
N VAL A 197 0.78 -7.37 12.79
CA VAL A 197 0.95 -5.99 12.29
C VAL A 197 -0.15 -5.07 12.82
N GLN A 198 -1.42 -5.48 12.82
CA GLN A 198 -2.53 -4.70 13.38
C GLN A 198 -2.31 -4.38 14.86
N THR A 199 -1.91 -5.39 15.65
CA THR A 199 -1.63 -5.21 17.07
C THR A 199 -0.44 -4.27 17.27
N GLY A 200 0.56 -4.35 16.39
CA GLY A 200 1.70 -3.44 16.37
C GLY A 200 1.33 -2.00 16.00
N ILE A 201 0.46 -1.79 15.01
CA ILE A 201 0.01 -0.45 14.58
C ILE A 201 -0.83 0.22 15.67
N ALA A 202 -1.64 -0.56 16.40
CA ALA A 202 -2.45 -0.03 17.48
C ALA A 202 -1.60 0.49 18.66
N LYS A 203 -0.37 -0.02 18.83
CA LYS A 203 0.51 0.30 19.95
C LYS A 203 1.20 1.65 19.79
#